data_AF-A0A6G8NDV8-F1
#
_entry.id   AF-A0A6G8NDV8-F1
#
_cell.length_a   1.000
_cell.length_b   1.000
_cell.length_c   1.000
_cell.angle_alpha   90.00
_cell.angle_beta   90.00
_cell.angle_gamma   90.00
#
_symmetry.space_group_name_H-M   'P 1'
#
loop_
_entity.id
_entity.type
_entity.pdbx_description
1 polymer ?
#
loop_
_entity_poly.entity_id
_entity_poly.type
_entity_poly.pdbx_seq_one_letter_code
_entity_poly.pdbx_strand_id
1 'polypeptide(L)'
;MTRLEDKMRTSVSETAPKPPPGIASQTADVESLDILEVLFLLCKKDGLEVAGDPSRAFAHFDLETGKLRVYARDTTAVDVASDPEASMLAALDYAQVQGASFEANDRTAVCTIKGVTAHGHTYGEAAVRALAKLKLSS
;
A
#
# COMPACT_ATOMS: atom_id res chain seq x y z
N MET A 1 65.73 -56.64 23.15
CA MET A 1 64.89 -57.09 24.27
C MET A 1 64.40 -55.85 24.99
N THR A 2 63.06 -55.74 25.21
CA THR A 2 62.33 -54.96 26.25
C THR A 2 62.59 -53.45 26.40
N ARG A 3 61.62 -52.56 26.69
CA ARG A 3 60.14 -52.42 26.62
C ARG A 3 59.82 -51.08 27.35
N LEU A 4 58.77 -50.35 26.91
CA LEU A 4 57.85 -49.46 27.68
C LEU A 4 58.47 -48.16 28.32
N GLU A 5 57.87 -46.97 28.42
CA GLU A 5 56.54 -46.32 28.25
C GLU A 5 56.79 -44.80 28.06
N ASP A 6 56.19 -44.08 27.12
CA ASP A 6 54.84 -43.46 27.09
C ASP A 6 54.64 -42.22 28.00
N LYS A 7 54.50 -41.03 27.37
CA LYS A 7 53.75 -39.86 27.92
C LYS A 7 53.54 -38.73 26.88
N MET A 8 52.44 -38.84 26.15
CA MET A 8 51.34 -37.84 26.00
C MET A 8 51.63 -36.33 26.22
N ARG A 9 51.39 -35.50 25.17
CA ARG A 9 50.58 -34.26 25.18
C ARG A 9 50.58 -33.59 23.77
N THR A 10 49.50 -33.73 23.01
CA THR A 10 48.38 -32.77 22.82
C THR A 10 48.60 -31.82 21.63
N SER A 11 47.92 -32.15 20.53
CA SER A 11 47.59 -31.29 19.41
C SER A 11 46.73 -30.11 19.85
N VAL A 12 47.19 -28.89 19.60
CA VAL A 12 46.35 -27.69 19.69
C VAL A 12 45.88 -27.37 18.27
N SER A 13 44.64 -27.70 17.97
CA SER A 13 43.94 -27.16 16.80
C SER A 13 43.65 -25.68 17.07
N GLU A 14 44.20 -24.82 16.23
CA GLU A 14 43.93 -23.39 16.20
C GLU A 14 42.48 -23.16 15.72
N THR A 15 41.59 -22.84 16.65
CA THR A 15 40.20 -22.46 16.32
C THR A 15 40.19 -21.06 15.72
N ALA A 16 39.82 -20.96 14.44
CA ALA A 16 39.51 -19.70 13.78
C ALA A 16 38.48 -18.89 14.58
N PRO A 17 38.61 -17.55 14.64
CA PRO A 17 37.72 -16.72 15.45
C PRO A 17 36.30 -16.73 14.86
N LYS A 18 35.34 -17.10 15.71
CA LYS A 18 33.90 -17.01 15.45
C LYS A 18 33.53 -15.54 15.19
N PRO A 19 32.84 -15.20 14.08
CA PRO A 19 32.39 -13.84 13.87
C PRO A 19 31.43 -13.40 15.00
N PRO A 20 31.45 -12.11 15.39
CA PRO A 20 30.66 -11.61 16.50
C PRO A 20 29.16 -11.85 16.27
N PRO A 21 28.40 -12.26 17.30
CA PRO A 21 26.96 -12.41 17.20
C PRO A 21 26.35 -10.99 17.18
N GLY A 22 25.97 -10.50 16.01
CA GLY A 22 25.41 -9.15 15.93
C GLY A 22 25.30 -8.51 14.55
N ILE A 23 25.65 -9.21 13.47
CA ILE A 23 25.25 -8.79 12.12
C ILE A 23 24.35 -9.88 11.55
N ALA A 24 23.21 -10.07 12.21
CA ALA A 24 22.07 -10.70 11.54
C ALA A 24 21.66 -9.72 10.43
N SER A 25 22.21 -9.96 9.25
CA SER A 25 21.76 -9.36 8.00
C SER A 25 20.24 -9.34 8.00
N GLN A 26 19.63 -8.16 7.90
CA GLN A 26 18.19 -7.99 7.66
C GLN A 26 17.81 -8.44 6.23
N THR A 27 18.52 -9.40 5.66
CA THR A 27 17.97 -10.29 4.66
C THR A 27 16.96 -11.14 5.40
N ALA A 28 15.71 -10.65 5.50
CA ALA A 28 14.58 -11.56 5.52
C ALA A 28 14.88 -12.61 4.45
N ASP A 29 14.80 -13.90 4.81
CA ASP A 29 15.13 -14.98 3.89
C ASP A 29 14.24 -14.84 2.66
N VAL A 30 14.77 -14.24 1.60
CA VAL A 30 14.01 -13.88 0.40
C VAL A 30 13.41 -15.14 -0.21
N GLU A 31 14.07 -16.28 -0.03
CA GLU A 31 13.63 -17.61 -0.45
C GLU A 31 12.38 -18.10 0.29
N SER A 32 12.07 -17.52 1.45
CA SER A 32 10.87 -17.84 2.23
C SER A 32 9.65 -16.96 1.88
N LEU A 33 9.87 -15.90 1.10
CA LEU A 33 8.82 -14.97 0.72
C LEU A 33 8.10 -15.42 -0.54
N ASP A 34 6.83 -15.07 -0.64
CA ASP A 34 6.12 -15.21 -1.89
C ASP A 34 6.58 -14.17 -2.93
N ILE A 35 6.44 -14.48 -4.22
CA ILE A 35 6.86 -13.62 -5.33
C ILE A 35 6.29 -12.19 -5.25
N LEU A 36 5.07 -12.00 -4.78
CA LEU A 36 4.45 -10.69 -4.66
C LEU A 36 5.08 -9.86 -3.54
N GLU A 37 5.48 -10.51 -2.45
CA GLU A 37 6.24 -9.88 -1.35
C GLU A 37 7.66 -9.54 -1.79
N VAL A 38 8.30 -10.40 -2.58
CA VAL A 38 9.61 -10.11 -3.19
C VAL A 38 9.53 -8.89 -4.12
N LEU A 39 8.52 -8.82 -4.99
CA LEU A 39 8.30 -7.65 -5.86
C LEU A 39 8.06 -6.37 -5.05
N PHE A 40 7.26 -6.44 -3.99
CA PHE A 40 7.03 -5.31 -3.10
C PHE A 40 8.33 -4.81 -2.44
N LEU A 41 9.18 -5.73 -1.97
CA LEU A 41 10.47 -5.38 -1.39
C LEU A 41 11.41 -4.75 -2.41
N LEU A 42 11.45 -5.25 -3.64
CA LEU A 42 12.22 -4.65 -4.74
C LEU A 42 11.77 -3.22 -5.01
N CYS A 43 10.46 -3.00 -5.18
CA CYS A 43 9.92 -1.65 -5.39
C CYS A 43 10.29 -0.70 -4.24
N LYS A 44 10.18 -1.14 -2.98
CA LYS A 44 10.61 -0.33 -1.82
C LYS A 44 12.11 -0.05 -1.83
N LYS A 45 12.94 -1.01 -2.24
CA LYS A 45 14.40 -0.83 -2.32
C LYS A 45 14.81 0.12 -3.44
N ASP A 46 14.06 0.16 -4.53
CA ASP A 46 14.23 1.11 -5.62
C ASP A 46 13.68 2.51 -5.30
N GLY A 47 13.17 2.72 -4.08
CA GLY A 47 12.66 4.01 -3.62
C GLY A 47 11.25 4.34 -4.13
N LEU A 48 10.52 3.37 -4.67
CA LEU A 48 9.15 3.59 -5.15
C LEU A 48 8.18 3.71 -3.98
N GLU A 49 7.27 4.69 -4.09
CA GLU A 49 6.14 4.83 -3.19
C GLU A 49 5.07 3.79 -3.54
N VAL A 50 5.11 2.65 -2.84
CA VAL A 50 4.09 1.60 -2.94
C VAL A 50 3.03 1.73 -1.84
N ALA A 51 1.78 1.43 -2.21
CA ALA A 51 0.63 1.33 -1.33
C ALA A 51 -0.09 -0.02 -1.51
N GLY A 52 -0.63 -0.60 -0.43
CA GLY A 52 -1.37 -1.86 -0.45
C GLY A 52 -0.80 -2.92 0.49
N ASP A 53 -1.25 -4.15 0.32
CA ASP A 53 -0.89 -5.31 1.11
C ASP A 53 -0.22 -6.35 0.19
N PRO A 54 1.10 -6.58 0.30
CA PRO A 54 1.83 -7.49 -0.58
C PRO A 54 1.38 -8.96 -0.46
N SER A 55 0.62 -9.33 0.57
CA SER A 55 0.00 -10.66 0.63
C SER A 55 -1.18 -10.81 -0.33
N ARG A 56 -1.76 -9.71 -0.83
CA ARG A 56 -2.96 -9.69 -1.69
C ARG A 56 -2.75 -8.91 -2.99
N ALA A 57 -2.51 -7.61 -2.86
CA ALA A 57 -2.31 -6.67 -3.95
C ALA A 57 -1.64 -5.38 -3.46
N PHE A 58 -0.75 -4.82 -4.29
CA PHE A 58 -0.15 -3.51 -4.07
C PHE A 58 0.01 -2.76 -5.38
N ALA A 59 0.21 -1.44 -5.29
CA ALA A 59 0.39 -0.58 -6.44
C ALA A 59 1.44 0.49 -6.19
N HIS A 60 2.03 0.99 -7.27
CA HIS A 60 2.79 2.24 -7.26
C HIS A 60 2.47 3.04 -8.52
N PHE A 61 2.68 4.34 -8.45
CA PHE A 61 2.58 5.20 -9.61
C PHE A 61 3.93 5.23 -10.34
N ASP A 62 3.94 4.91 -11.62
CA ASP A 62 5.08 5.06 -12.50
C ASP A 62 5.05 6.45 -13.14
N LEU A 63 5.95 7.32 -12.68
CA LEU A 63 6.04 8.71 -13.13
C LEU A 63 6.51 8.84 -14.59
N GLU A 64 7.29 7.89 -15.09
CA GLU A 64 7.82 7.96 -16.46
C GLU A 64 6.72 7.68 -17.49
N THR A 65 5.86 6.70 -17.20
CA THR A 65 4.77 6.33 -18.10
C THR A 65 3.42 6.96 -17.73
N GLY A 66 3.32 7.60 -16.56
CA GLY A 66 2.09 8.17 -16.03
C GLY A 66 1.02 7.12 -15.70
N LYS A 67 1.43 5.90 -15.35
CA LYS A 67 0.52 4.76 -15.14
C LYS A 67 0.57 4.27 -13.70
N LEU A 68 -0.60 3.95 -13.14
CA LEU A 68 -0.68 3.15 -11.92
C LEU A 68 -0.36 1.69 -12.29
N ARG A 69 0.71 1.14 -11.74
CA ARG A 69 1.05 -0.28 -11.87
C ARG A 69 0.48 -1.01 -10.66
N VAL A 70 -0.34 -2.02 -10.90
CA VAL A 70 -0.97 -2.83 -9.87
C VAL A 70 -0.48 -4.27 -9.99
N TYR A 71 0.02 -4.82 -8.89
CA TYR A 71 0.42 -6.21 -8.77
C TYR A 71 -0.58 -6.88 -7.83
N ALA A 72 -1.23 -7.95 -8.29
CA ALA A 72 -2.24 -8.67 -7.51
C ALA A 72 -2.17 -10.16 -7.82
N ARG A 73 -2.43 -11.01 -6.82
CA ARG A 73 -2.57 -12.46 -7.05
C ARG A 73 -3.79 -12.79 -7.88
N ASP A 74 -4.87 -12.06 -7.63
CA ASP A 74 -6.15 -12.21 -8.29
C ASP A 74 -6.70 -10.82 -8.60
N THR A 75 -7.24 -10.70 -9.81
CA THR A 75 -8.03 -9.55 -10.27
C THR A 75 -9.16 -9.18 -9.32
N THR A 76 -9.73 -10.12 -8.55
CA THR A 76 -10.77 -9.82 -7.55
C THR A 76 -10.27 -8.93 -6.40
N ALA A 77 -8.95 -8.83 -6.20
CA ALA A 77 -8.35 -7.92 -5.22
C ALA A 77 -8.20 -6.48 -5.75
N VAL A 78 -8.55 -6.22 -7.01
CA VAL A 78 -8.39 -4.92 -7.67
C VAL A 78 -9.75 -4.48 -8.19
N ASP A 79 -10.26 -3.39 -7.63
CA ASP A 79 -11.42 -2.69 -8.18
C ASP A 79 -10.95 -1.43 -8.91
N VAL A 80 -11.31 -1.30 -10.18
CA VAL A 80 -10.95 -0.16 -11.03
C VAL A 80 -12.20 0.66 -11.30
N ALA A 81 -12.39 1.72 -10.51
CA ALA A 81 -13.36 2.75 -10.80
C ALA A 81 -12.88 3.61 -11.97
N SER A 82 -13.08 3.10 -13.19
CA SER A 82 -12.64 3.73 -14.45
C SER A 82 -13.55 4.85 -14.93
N ASP A 83 -14.74 4.98 -14.35
CA ASP A 83 -15.72 5.99 -14.70
C ASP A 83 -15.97 6.97 -13.55
N PRO A 84 -15.40 8.20 -13.63
CA PRO A 84 -15.69 9.27 -12.70
C PRO A 84 -17.18 9.63 -12.64
N GLU A 85 -17.94 9.47 -13.72
CA GLU A 85 -19.38 9.79 -13.74
C GLU A 85 -20.16 8.83 -12.86
N ALA A 86 -19.93 7.51 -12.98
CA ALA A 86 -20.53 6.52 -12.09
C ALA A 86 -20.22 6.81 -10.60
N SER A 87 -18.98 7.21 -10.30
CA SER A 87 -18.59 7.57 -8.93
C SER A 87 -19.29 8.83 -8.42
N MET A 88 -19.45 9.83 -9.30
CA MET A 88 -20.19 11.07 -9.00
C MET A 88 -21.69 10.82 -8.80
N LEU A 89 -22.29 9.93 -9.59
CA LEU A 89 -23.69 9.50 -9.42
C LEU A 89 -23.88 8.76 -8.09
N ALA A 90 -22.98 7.84 -7.74
CA ALA A 90 -23.03 7.16 -6.45
C ALA A 90 -22.92 8.13 -5.26
N ALA A 91 -22.08 9.16 -5.38
CA ALA A 91 -21.96 10.21 -4.36
C ALA A 91 -23.23 11.07 -4.27
N LEU A 92 -23.87 11.37 -5.40
CA LEU A 92 -25.14 12.08 -5.46
C LEU A 92 -26.24 11.29 -4.75
N ASP A 93 -26.42 10.02 -5.11
CA ASP A 93 -27.41 9.12 -4.51
C ASP A 93 -27.20 9.00 -2.99
N TYR A 94 -25.95 8.80 -2.57
CA TYR A 94 -25.61 8.73 -1.16
C TYR A 94 -25.93 10.03 -0.41
N ALA A 95 -25.61 11.19 -1.00
CA ALA A 95 -25.93 12.48 -0.40
C ALA A 95 -27.45 12.68 -0.27
N GLN A 96 -28.25 12.27 -1.27
CA GLN A 96 -29.71 12.31 -1.22
C GLN A 96 -30.28 11.44 -0.10
N VAL A 97 -29.79 10.20 0.05
CA VAL A 97 -30.17 9.30 1.15
C VAL A 97 -29.88 9.92 2.52
N GLN A 98 -28.82 10.73 2.63
CA GLN A 98 -28.45 11.45 3.84
C GLN A 98 -29.23 12.77 4.06
N GLY A 99 -30.22 13.06 3.22
CA GLY A 99 -31.06 14.25 3.32
C GLY A 99 -30.43 15.53 2.75
N ALA A 100 -29.52 15.41 1.78
CA ALA A 100 -28.97 16.58 1.10
C ALA A 100 -30.02 17.29 0.23
N SER A 101 -29.94 18.62 0.16
CA SER A 101 -30.66 19.44 -0.82
C SER A 101 -29.73 19.90 -1.94
N PHE A 102 -30.32 20.13 -3.10
CA PHE A 102 -29.59 20.52 -4.32
C PHE A 102 -30.25 21.72 -4.98
N GLU A 103 -29.43 22.67 -5.41
CA GLU A 103 -29.83 23.86 -6.16
C GLU A 103 -28.88 24.06 -7.33
N ALA A 104 -29.36 24.56 -8.47
CA ALA A 104 -28.52 24.91 -9.59
C ALA A 104 -28.84 26.30 -10.11
N ASN A 105 -27.80 26.99 -10.57
CA ASN A 105 -27.88 28.16 -11.42
C ASN A 105 -27.18 27.86 -12.77
N ASP A 106 -27.19 28.83 -13.69
CA ASP A 106 -26.73 28.67 -15.08
C ASP A 106 -25.32 28.08 -15.26
N ARG A 107 -24.49 28.04 -14.21
CA ARG A 107 -23.09 27.54 -14.29
C ARG A 107 -22.66 26.64 -13.14
N THR A 108 -23.50 26.46 -12.12
CA THR A 108 -23.06 25.83 -10.87
C THR A 108 -24.20 25.12 -10.18
N ALA A 109 -23.90 23.91 -9.72
CA ALA A 109 -24.68 23.15 -8.76
C ALA A 109 -24.18 23.40 -7.34
N VAL A 110 -25.11 23.42 -6.39
CA VAL A 110 -24.88 23.56 -4.96
C VAL A 110 -25.51 22.37 -4.26
N CYS A 111 -24.75 21.71 -3.38
CA CYS A 111 -25.22 20.65 -2.50
C CYS A 111 -25.11 21.14 -1.06
N THR A 112 -26.19 21.00 -0.29
CA THR A 112 -26.21 21.29 1.14
C THR A 112 -26.63 20.05 1.92
N ILE A 113 -25.79 19.60 2.86
CA ILE A 113 -26.03 18.40 3.68
C ILE A 113 -25.62 18.69 5.13
N LYS A 114 -26.54 18.50 6.08
CA LYS A 114 -26.27 18.72 7.53
C LYS A 114 -25.60 20.06 7.83
N GLY A 115 -26.00 21.13 7.13
CA GLY A 115 -25.45 22.48 7.28
C GLY A 115 -24.13 22.75 6.53
N VAL A 116 -23.56 21.74 5.86
CA VAL A 116 -22.37 21.88 5.02
C VAL A 116 -22.77 22.12 3.57
N THR A 117 -22.24 23.19 2.97
CA THR A 117 -22.51 23.55 1.57
C THR A 117 -21.25 23.40 0.70
N ALA A 118 -21.41 22.84 -0.50
CA ALA A 118 -20.37 22.80 -1.53
C ALA A 118 -20.92 23.04 -2.93
N HIS A 119 -20.04 23.53 -3.81
CA HIS A 119 -20.35 23.89 -5.19
C HIS A 119 -19.60 22.96 -6.16
N GLY A 120 -20.23 22.66 -7.29
CA GLY A 120 -19.63 21.92 -8.41
C GLY A 120 -20.26 22.35 -9.74
N HIS A 121 -19.67 21.95 -10.86
CA HIS A 121 -20.26 22.17 -12.18
C HIS A 121 -21.48 21.27 -12.42
N THR A 122 -21.52 20.12 -11.75
CA THR A 122 -22.63 19.16 -11.75
C THR A 122 -23.09 18.86 -10.32
N TYR A 123 -24.30 18.32 -10.16
CA TYR A 123 -24.79 17.89 -8.85
C TYR A 123 -23.92 16.82 -8.21
N GLY A 124 -23.38 15.90 -9.01
CA GLY A 124 -22.45 14.87 -8.53
C GLY A 124 -21.16 15.48 -7.98
N GLU A 125 -20.58 16.45 -8.68
CA GLU A 125 -19.38 17.15 -8.19
C GLU A 125 -19.68 17.92 -6.88
N ALA A 126 -20.81 18.63 -6.82
CA ALA A 126 -21.23 19.32 -5.61
C ALA A 126 -21.45 18.34 -4.44
N ALA A 127 -22.05 17.17 -4.70
CA ALA A 127 -22.28 16.12 -3.71
C ALA A 127 -20.95 15.55 -3.17
N VAL A 128 -20.02 15.16 -4.04
CA VAL A 128 -18.69 14.65 -3.62
C VAL A 128 -18.00 15.65 -2.70
N ARG A 129 -17.98 16.93 -3.09
CA ARG A 129 -17.35 17.99 -2.31
C ARG A 129 -18.05 18.23 -0.98
N ALA A 130 -19.39 18.21 -0.94
CA ALA A 130 -20.15 18.39 0.29
C ALA A 130 -19.92 17.24 1.28
N LEU A 131 -19.93 15.99 0.79
CA LEU A 131 -19.63 14.79 1.57
C LEU A 131 -18.19 14.80 2.11
N ALA A 132 -17.22 15.21 1.28
CA ALA A 132 -15.84 15.34 1.71
C ALA A 132 -15.70 16.39 2.83
N LYS A 133 -16.29 17.58 2.66
CA LYS A 133 -16.30 18.62 3.70
C LYS A 133 -16.91 18.12 5.00
N LEU A 134 -18.06 17.44 4.94
CA LEU A 134 -18.74 16.89 6.11
C LEU A 134 -17.85 15.92 6.88
N LYS A 135 -17.13 15.02 6.19
CA LYS A 135 -16.21 14.06 6.82
C LYS A 135 -14.98 14.71 7.43
N LEU A 136 -14.49 15.81 6.85
CA LEU A 136 -13.33 16.54 7.34
C LEU A 136 -13.65 17.51 8.48
N SER A 137 -14.93 17.88 8.65
CA SER A 137 -15.42 18.75 9.72
C SER A 137 -16.01 18.02 10.92
N SER A 138 -16.09 16.69 10.86
CA SER A 138 -16.58 15.82 11.94
C SER A 138 -15.41 15.28 12.76
#